data_AF-A0AAT9I6F1-F1
#
_entry.id   AF-A0AAT9I6F1-F1
#
_cell.length_a   1.000
_cell.length_b   1.000
_cell.length_c   1.000
_cell.angle_alpha   90.00
_cell.angle_beta   90.00
_cell.angle_gamma   90.00
#
_symmetry.space_group_name_H-M   'P 1'
#
loop_
_entity.id
_entity.type
_entity.pdbx_description
1 polymer ?
#
loop_
_entity_poly.entity_id
_entity_poly.type
_entity_poly.pdbx_seq_one_letter_code
_entity_poly.pdbx_strand_id
1 'polypeptide(L)'
;MEKASVGEESAIVATYFAEHHKQHRVADLEQRLTKSGMQQPEAGEHAVAAYEAYFRKQLKNKGVRSLIFLVFAGIFLMKIINFSDRGGASSQSSFMMTSLMIALTAYVLLQGLFWGIQLFQLKEEISSFRDLRSI
;
A
#
# COMPACT_ATOMS: atom_id res chain seq x y z
N MET A 1 39.13 -6.62 4.87
CA MET A 1 37.76 -6.89 4.42
C MET A 1 37.18 -5.55 4.00
N GLU A 2 37.08 -5.39 2.70
CA GLU A 2 36.70 -4.17 1.99
C GLU A 2 35.24 -3.83 2.30
N LYS A 3 34.97 -2.62 2.79
CA LYS A 3 33.59 -2.13 2.95
C LYS A 3 32.97 -2.14 1.54
N ALA A 4 31.92 -2.93 1.34
CA ALA A 4 31.08 -2.79 0.16
C ALA A 4 30.76 -1.30 -0.01
N SER A 5 31.06 -0.76 -1.19
CA SER A 5 30.90 0.68 -1.39
C SER A 5 29.41 1.02 -1.26
N VAL A 6 29.09 2.18 -0.66
CA VAL A 6 27.72 2.69 -0.50
C VAL A 6 26.91 2.66 -1.82
N GLY A 7 27.59 2.64 -2.97
CA GLY A 7 27.00 2.47 -4.29
C GLY A 7 26.44 1.07 -4.59
N GLU A 8 27.05 0.00 -4.08
CA GLU A 8 26.57 -1.38 -4.29
C GLU A 8 25.32 -1.68 -3.48
N GLU A 9 25.25 -1.21 -2.23
CA GLU A 9 24.07 -1.35 -1.36
C GLU A 9 22.84 -0.67 -1.97
N SER A 10 23.02 0.57 -2.44
CA SER A 10 22.01 1.33 -3.17
C SER A 10 21.51 0.58 -4.40
N ALA A 11 22.41 -0.05 -5.16
CA ALA A 11 22.06 -0.81 -6.37
C ALA A 11 21.29 -2.09 -6.05
N ILE A 12 21.64 -2.80 -4.97
CA ILE A 12 20.93 -4.00 -4.51
C ILE A 12 19.49 -3.66 -4.11
N VAL A 13 19.31 -2.59 -3.32
CA VAL A 13 17.98 -2.11 -2.89
C VAL A 13 17.15 -1.68 -4.11
N ALA A 14 17.73 -0.92 -5.03
CA ALA A 14 17.03 -0.46 -6.23
C ALA A 14 16.59 -1.62 -7.13
N THR A 15 17.48 -2.58 -7.36
CA THR A 15 17.18 -3.79 -8.15
C THR A 15 16.12 -4.64 -7.47
N TYR A 16 16.19 -4.77 -6.15
CA TYR A 16 15.23 -5.53 -5.36
C TYR A 16 13.79 -5.03 -5.53
N PHE A 17 13.57 -3.71 -5.45
CA PHE A 17 12.23 -3.13 -5.63
C PHE A 17 11.80 -2.99 -7.09
N ALA A 18 12.71 -3.18 -8.06
CA ALA A 18 12.38 -3.23 -9.48
C ALA A 18 11.83 -4.60 -9.93
N GLU A 19 12.05 -5.66 -9.14
CA GLU A 19 11.54 -7.02 -9.41
C GLU A 19 10.02 -7.13 -9.14
N HIS A 20 9.18 -6.51 -10.00
CA HIS A 20 7.73 -6.41 -9.84
C HIS A 20 6.95 -7.74 -9.74
N HIS A 21 7.57 -8.86 -10.08
CA HIS A 21 6.95 -10.19 -10.11
C HIS A 21 7.24 -11.04 -8.87
N LYS A 22 8.05 -10.54 -7.92
CA LYS A 22 8.33 -11.27 -6.68
C LYS A 22 7.64 -10.62 -5.50
N GLN A 23 7.18 -11.46 -4.57
CA GLN A 23 6.74 -10.97 -3.27
C GLN A 23 7.95 -10.40 -2.53
N HIS A 24 7.92 -9.10 -2.28
CA HIS A 24 8.99 -8.42 -1.57
C HIS A 24 8.86 -8.74 -0.08
N ARG A 25 9.90 -9.31 0.54
CA ARG A 25 10.01 -9.49 1.98
C ARG A 25 11.24 -8.84 2.62
N VAL A 26 11.09 -8.23 3.79
CA VAL A 26 12.18 -7.50 4.48
C VAL A 26 13.39 -8.42 4.73
N ALA A 27 13.12 -9.66 5.15
CA ALA A 27 14.14 -10.67 5.39
C ALA A 27 14.91 -11.06 4.10
N ASP A 28 14.28 -11.04 2.94
CA ASP A 28 14.96 -11.36 1.68
C ASP A 28 15.93 -10.23 1.30
N LEU A 29 15.57 -8.98 1.59
CA LEU A 29 16.46 -7.84 1.38
C LEU A 29 17.66 -7.88 2.34
N GLU A 30 17.42 -8.16 3.62
CA GLU A 30 18.49 -8.40 4.61
C GLU A 30 19.44 -9.51 4.14
N GLN A 31 18.91 -10.61 3.62
CA GLN A 31 19.74 -11.72 3.12
C GLN A 31 20.58 -11.31 1.91
N ARG A 32 20.04 -10.49 1.00
CA ARG A 32 20.81 -9.97 -0.14
C ARG A 32 21.91 -9.01 0.31
N LEU A 33 21.66 -8.15 1.29
CA LEU A 33 22.65 -7.25 1.88
C LEU A 33 23.74 -8.02 2.66
N THR A 34 23.35 -9.09 3.36
CA THR A 34 24.31 -9.97 4.04
C THR A 34 25.24 -10.67 3.04
N LYS A 35 24.68 -11.12 1.90
CA LYS A 35 25.46 -11.75 0.82
C LYS A 35 26.44 -10.80 0.14
N SER A 36 26.17 -9.49 0.14
CA SER A 36 27.11 -8.47 -0.35
C SER A 36 28.18 -8.08 0.68
N GLY A 37 28.24 -8.75 1.84
CA GLY A 37 29.29 -8.57 2.83
C GLY A 37 28.92 -7.70 4.03
N MET A 38 27.67 -7.26 4.15
CA MET A 38 27.18 -6.50 5.31
C MET A 38 26.96 -7.43 6.51
N GLN A 39 27.28 -6.96 7.72
CA GLN A 39 27.10 -7.76 8.94
C GLN A 39 25.64 -7.74 9.41
N GLN A 40 25.22 -8.78 10.13
CA GLN A 40 23.82 -9.04 10.45
C GLN A 40 23.09 -8.10 11.44
N PRO A 41 23.70 -7.13 12.16
CA PRO A 41 22.89 -6.05 12.71
C PRO A 41 22.65 -4.95 11.66
N GLU A 42 23.70 -4.50 10.99
CA GLU A 42 23.68 -3.38 10.04
C GLU A 42 22.83 -3.70 8.79
N ALA A 43 22.86 -4.94 8.31
CA ALA A 43 22.02 -5.41 7.20
C ALA A 43 20.52 -5.37 7.52
N GLY A 44 20.15 -5.67 8.76
CA GLY A 44 18.77 -5.60 9.23
C GLY A 44 18.27 -4.15 9.29
N GLU A 45 19.08 -3.25 9.87
CA GLU A 45 18.75 -1.81 9.95
C GLU A 45 18.62 -1.18 8.56
N HIS A 46 19.55 -1.48 7.64
CA HIS A 46 19.50 -0.99 6.26
C HIS A 46 18.29 -1.54 5.49
N ALA A 47 17.94 -2.82 5.68
CA ALA A 47 16.76 -3.42 5.05
C ALA A 47 15.46 -2.75 5.53
N VAL A 48 15.33 -2.53 6.85
CA VAL A 48 14.18 -1.83 7.45
C VAL A 48 14.09 -0.40 6.94
N ALA A 49 15.19 0.36 6.95
CA ALA A 49 15.21 1.73 6.47
C ALA A 49 14.81 1.85 4.98
N ALA A 50 15.30 0.92 4.14
CA ALA A 50 14.93 0.85 2.74
C ALA A 50 13.43 0.55 2.54
N TYR A 51 12.90 -0.38 3.33
CA TYR A 51 11.47 -0.70 3.32
C TYR A 51 10.58 0.42 3.85
N GLU A 52 11.01 1.16 4.88
CA GLU A 52 10.30 2.34 5.36
C GLU A 52 10.24 3.43 4.30
N ALA A 53 11.36 3.67 3.60
CA ALA A 53 11.39 4.62 2.48
C ALA A 53 10.45 4.19 1.35
N TYR A 54 10.43 2.90 1.03
CA TYR A 54 9.50 2.33 0.06
C TYR A 54 8.04 2.44 0.54
N PHE A 55 7.75 2.13 1.80
CA PHE A 55 6.44 2.27 2.43
C PHE A 55 5.96 3.72 2.35
N ARG A 56 6.79 4.72 2.65
CA ARG A 56 6.42 6.14 2.54
C ARG A 56 6.07 6.53 1.10
N LYS A 57 6.81 6.02 0.10
CA LYS A 57 6.47 6.23 -1.33
C LYS A 57 5.13 5.59 -1.67
N GLN A 58 4.91 4.36 -1.22
CA GLN A 58 3.64 3.65 -1.43
C GLN A 58 2.47 4.31 -0.71
N LEU A 59 2.66 4.80 0.51
CA LEU A 59 1.66 5.53 1.28
C LEU A 59 1.23 6.80 0.57
N LYS A 60 2.18 7.56 -0.01
CA LYS A 60 1.86 8.74 -0.82
C LYS A 60 1.07 8.38 -2.07
N ASN A 61 1.43 7.33 -2.81
CA ASN A 61 0.71 6.97 -4.03
C ASN A 61 -0.62 6.26 -3.74
N LYS A 62 -0.57 5.14 -3.03
CA LYS A 62 -1.71 4.27 -2.73
C LYS A 62 -2.64 4.89 -1.68
N GLY A 63 -2.09 5.54 -0.66
CA GLY A 63 -2.87 6.18 0.40
C GLY A 63 -3.64 7.40 -0.12
N VAL A 64 -3.02 8.25 -0.94
CA VAL A 64 -3.74 9.36 -1.59
C VAL A 64 -4.81 8.83 -2.54
N ARG A 65 -4.54 7.78 -3.31
CA ARG A 65 -5.57 7.13 -4.16
C ARG A 65 -6.74 6.60 -3.32
N SER A 66 -6.45 5.90 -2.22
CA SER A 66 -7.47 5.38 -1.31
C SER A 66 -8.33 6.51 -0.71
N LEU A 67 -7.70 7.61 -0.29
CA LEU A 67 -8.40 8.81 0.19
C LEU A 67 -9.32 9.42 -0.88
N ILE A 68 -8.82 9.56 -2.11
CA ILE A 68 -9.59 10.09 -3.25
C ILE A 68 -10.82 9.21 -3.48
N PHE A 69 -10.66 7.88 -3.52
CA PHE A 69 -11.77 6.95 -3.67
C PHE A 69 -12.77 7.04 -2.51
N LEU A 70 -12.31 7.20 -1.27
CA LEU A 70 -13.17 7.43 -0.11
C LEU A 70 -13.99 8.72 -0.24
N VAL A 71 -13.38 9.82 -0.70
CA VAL A 71 -14.07 11.08 -0.94
C VAL A 71 -15.14 10.91 -2.04
N PHE A 72 -14.79 10.26 -3.15
CA PHE A 72 -15.77 9.97 -4.21
C PHE A 72 -16.93 9.10 -3.70
N ALA A 73 -16.64 8.05 -2.93
CA ALA A 73 -17.67 7.22 -2.31
C ALA A 73 -18.59 8.05 -1.40
N GLY A 74 -18.04 8.96 -0.60
CA GLY A 74 -18.81 9.89 0.23
C GLY A 74 -19.72 10.80 -0.60
N ILE A 75 -19.23 11.35 -1.72
CA ILE A 75 -20.03 12.17 -2.63
C ILE A 75 -21.17 11.34 -3.25
N PHE A 76 -20.90 10.12 -3.70
CA PHE A 76 -21.93 9.23 -4.25
C PHE A 76 -22.98 8.87 -3.21
N LEU A 77 -22.58 8.53 -1.99
CA LEU A 77 -23.49 8.28 -0.87
C LEU A 77 -24.40 9.48 -0.58
N MET A 78 -23.82 10.68 -0.49
CA MET A 78 -24.59 11.91 -0.29
C MET A 78 -25.60 12.16 -1.41
N LYS A 79 -25.23 11.87 -2.67
CA LYS A 79 -26.16 11.96 -3.80
C LYS A 79 -27.27 10.92 -3.74
N ILE A 80 -26.94 9.68 -3.37
CA ILE A 80 -27.91 8.58 -3.21
C ILE A 80 -28.94 8.96 -2.13
N ILE A 81 -28.48 9.41 -0.96
CA ILE A 81 -29.34 9.82 0.16
C ILE A 81 -30.26 10.96 -0.27
N ASN A 82 -29.71 12.04 -0.82
CA ASN A 82 -30.51 13.19 -1.27
C ASN A 82 -31.53 12.84 -2.36
N PHE A 83 -31.20 11.90 -3.27
CA PHE A 83 -32.10 11.47 -4.32
C PHE A 83 -33.23 10.56 -3.79
N SER A 84 -32.90 9.73 -2.80
CA SER A 84 -33.88 8.90 -2.08
C SER A 84 -34.86 9.76 -1.27
N ASP A 85 -34.37 10.75 -0.52
CA ASP A 85 -35.17 11.62 0.35
C ASP A 85 -36.13 12.54 -0.43
N ARG A 86 -35.75 12.96 -1.64
CA ARG A 86 -36.58 13.83 -2.51
C ARG A 86 -37.68 13.10 -3.27
N GLY A 87 -38.00 11.85 -2.91
CA GLY A 87 -39.04 11.05 -3.56
C GLY A 87 -38.67 10.57 -4.97
N GLY A 88 -37.40 10.73 -5.38
CA GLY A 88 -36.91 10.37 -6.70
C GLY A 88 -37.02 8.87 -6.99
N ALA A 89 -36.91 8.02 -5.96
CA ALA A 89 -36.93 6.55 -6.09
C ALA A 89 -38.27 5.93 -6.52
N SER A 90 -39.34 6.72 -6.69
CA SER A 90 -40.69 6.24 -7.04
C SER A 90 -40.87 5.90 -8.53
N SER A 91 -39.91 6.25 -9.40
CA SER A 91 -39.92 5.85 -10.82
C SER A 91 -39.01 4.65 -11.08
N GLN A 92 -39.40 3.73 -11.98
CA GLN A 92 -38.61 2.56 -12.35
C GLN A 92 -37.20 2.92 -12.89
N SER A 93 -37.09 4.07 -13.58
CA SER A 93 -35.79 4.60 -14.06
C SER A 93 -34.88 5.08 -12.91
N SER A 94 -35.48 5.64 -11.86
CA SER A 94 -34.80 6.15 -10.68
C SER A 94 -34.24 5.02 -9.79
N PHE A 95 -34.93 3.89 -9.74
CA PHE A 95 -34.44 2.70 -9.05
C PHE A 95 -33.18 2.15 -9.72
N MET A 96 -33.18 1.97 -11.05
CA MET A 96 -31.99 1.53 -11.80
C MET A 96 -30.79 2.45 -11.58
N MET A 97 -30.99 3.77 -11.63
CA MET A 97 -29.91 4.74 -11.41
C MET A 97 -29.35 4.66 -9.99
N THR A 98 -30.21 4.48 -8.99
CA THR A 98 -29.81 4.31 -7.59
C THR A 98 -29.00 3.02 -7.40
N SER A 99 -29.46 1.89 -7.94
CA SER A 99 -28.73 0.61 -7.88
C SER A 99 -27.36 0.69 -8.56
N LEU A 100 -27.27 1.35 -9.72
CA LEU A 100 -25.99 1.56 -10.40
C LEU A 100 -25.03 2.41 -9.55
N MET A 101 -25.52 3.49 -8.94
CA MET A 101 -24.71 4.35 -8.06
C MET A 101 -24.23 3.60 -6.81
N ILE A 102 -25.07 2.74 -6.24
CA ILE A 102 -24.68 1.85 -5.12
C ILE A 102 -23.58 0.89 -5.55
N ALA A 103 -23.73 0.23 -6.71
CA ALA A 103 -22.73 -0.70 -7.23
C ALA A 103 -21.39 0.00 -7.50
N LEU A 104 -21.41 1.19 -8.10
CA LEU A 104 -20.21 2.01 -8.32
C LEU A 104 -19.56 2.43 -7.00
N THR A 105 -20.36 2.81 -6.01
CA THR A 105 -19.86 3.16 -4.66
C THR A 105 -19.17 1.96 -4.02
N ALA A 106 -19.79 0.78 -4.07
CA ALA A 106 -19.22 -0.46 -3.53
C ALA A 106 -17.90 -0.81 -4.23
N TYR A 107 -17.84 -0.71 -5.56
CA TYR A 107 -16.61 -0.94 -6.33
C TYR A 107 -15.49 0.03 -5.91
N VAL A 108 -15.79 1.32 -5.79
CA VAL A 108 -14.84 2.34 -5.35
C VAL A 108 -14.32 2.07 -3.94
N LEU A 109 -15.19 1.67 -3.02
CA LEU A 109 -14.81 1.31 -1.65
C LEU A 109 -13.91 0.06 -1.63
N LEU A 110 -14.24 -0.98 -2.40
CA LEU A 110 -13.41 -2.19 -2.50
C LEU A 110 -12.02 -1.87 -3.06
N GLN A 111 -11.92 -1.00 -4.06
CA GLN A 111 -10.63 -0.52 -4.56
C GLN A 111 -9.85 0.19 -3.46
N GLY A 112 -10.45 1.18 -2.80
CA GLY A 112 -9.81 1.90 -1.68
C GLY A 112 -9.32 0.97 -0.57
N LEU A 113 -10.12 -0.03 -0.22
CA LEU A 113 -9.80 -1.06 0.77
C LEU A 113 -8.60 -1.92 0.33
N PHE A 114 -8.58 -2.37 -0.93
CA PHE A 114 -7.50 -3.20 -1.46
C PHE A 114 -6.14 -2.50 -1.34
N TRP A 115 -6.06 -1.22 -1.72
CA TRP A 115 -4.84 -0.42 -1.54
C TRP A 115 -4.49 -0.25 -0.06
N GLY A 116 -5.49 -0.08 0.82
CA GLY A 116 -5.30 0.00 2.26
C GLY A 116 -4.71 -1.27 2.88
N ILE A 117 -5.24 -2.43 2.51
CA ILE A 117 -4.75 -3.75 2.97
C ILE A 117 -3.30 -3.95 2.54
N GLN A 118 -2.94 -3.62 1.30
CA GLN A 118 -1.56 -3.73 0.83
C GLN A 118 -0.59 -2.84 1.63
N LEU A 119 -1.01 -1.64 2.01
CA LEU A 119 -0.21 -0.77 2.87
C LEU A 119 -0.09 -1.32 4.28
N PHE A 120 -1.18 -1.87 4.83
CA PHE A 120 -1.20 -2.49 6.14
C PHE A 120 -0.24 -3.68 6.20
N GLN A 121 -0.32 -4.60 5.24
CA GLN A 121 0.58 -5.75 5.13
C GLN A 121 2.06 -5.32 5.07
N LEU A 122 2.37 -4.29 4.29
CA LEU A 122 3.74 -3.77 4.19
C LEU A 122 4.22 -3.17 5.52
N LYS A 123 3.34 -2.47 6.24
CA LYS A 123 3.67 -1.90 7.56
C LYS A 123 3.83 -2.99 8.61
N GLU A 124 2.94 -3.97 8.62
CA GLU A 124 2.96 -5.11 9.52
C GLU A 124 4.24 -5.91 9.32
N GLU A 125 4.63 -6.17 8.07
CA GLU A 125 5.88 -6.85 7.77
C GLU A 125 7.11 -6.12 8.33
N ILE A 126 7.20 -4.81 8.15
CA ILE A 126 8.28 -3.99 8.72
C ILE A 126 8.28 -4.09 10.25
N SER A 127 7.11 -3.96 10.88
CA SER A 127 6.97 -4.03 12.33
C SER A 127 7.37 -5.41 12.86
N SER A 128 6.84 -6.49 12.29
CA SER A 128 7.14 -7.85 12.70
C SER A 128 8.63 -8.19 12.53
N PHE A 129 9.24 -7.74 11.43
CA PHE A 129 10.67 -7.93 11.22
C PHE A 129 11.50 -7.20 12.28
N ARG A 130 11.13 -5.94 12.58
CA ARG A 130 11.78 -5.13 13.60
C ARG A 130 11.66 -5.76 14.99
N ASP A 131 10.46 -6.23 15.35
CA ASP A 131 10.19 -6.91 16.62
C ASP A 131 11.01 -8.20 16.76
N LEU A 132 11.12 -9.00 15.67
CA LEU A 132 11.93 -10.23 15.65
C LEU A 132 13.43 -9.98 15.81
N ARG A 133 13.93 -8.84 15.31
CA ARG A 133 15.35 -8.46 15.40
C ARG A 133 15.68 -7.61 16.63
N SER A 134 14.67 -7.20 17.41
CA SER A 134 14.82 -6.27 18.54
C SER A 134 15.48 -4.93 18.14
N ILE A 135 15.15 -4.46 16.93
CA ILE A 135 15.61 -3.18 16.36
C ILE A 135 14.61 -2.06 16.67
#